data_AF-A0A1Y5DJ60-F1
#
_entry.id   AF-A0A1Y5DJ60-F1
#
_cell.length_a   1.000
_cell.length_b   1.000
_cell.length_c   1.000
_cell.angle_alpha   90.00
_cell.angle_beta   90.00
_cell.angle_gamma   90.00
#
_symmetry.space_group_name_H-M   'P 1'
#
loop_
_entity.id
_entity.type
_entity.pdbx_description
1 polymer ?
#
loop_
_entity_poly.entity_id
_entity_poly.type
_entity_poly.pdbx_seq_one_letter_code
_entity_poly.pdbx_strand_id
1 'polypeptide(L)'
;MINTEDIINIASYFTIIHHVNGRLRVRVNPKITKESNSISLKDIEDLPSKIRGIKSIKINKIVASVTIVYDPLIFASSVWEDLIKGENIEEITELINKLAKEVA
;
A
#
# COMPACT_ATOMS: atom_id res chain seq x y z
N MET A 1 -0.72 15.11 3.17
CA MET A 1 0.41 14.17 3.38
C MET A 1 -0.21 12.86 3.79
N ILE A 2 0.00 11.77 3.05
CA ILE A 2 -0.53 10.46 3.45
C ILE A 2 0.12 10.07 4.77
N ASN A 3 -0.69 9.79 5.79
CA ASN A 3 -0.23 9.21 7.04
C ASN A 3 -0.38 7.67 7.01
N THR A 4 0.02 6.98 8.07
CA THR A 4 -0.03 5.51 8.09
C THR A 4 -1.46 4.97 8.17
N GLU A 5 -2.36 5.70 8.83
CA GLU A 5 -3.78 5.37 8.94
C GLU A 5 -4.48 5.43 7.57
N ASP A 6 -4.14 6.42 6.75
CA ASP A 6 -4.54 6.55 5.35
C ASP A 6 -4.13 5.32 4.52
N ILE A 7 -2.92 4.80 4.74
CA ILE A 7 -2.42 3.60 4.05
C ILE A 7 -3.22 2.36 4.46
N ILE A 8 -3.49 2.18 5.75
CA ILE A 8 -4.27 1.06 6.28
C ILE A 8 -5.71 1.13 5.74
N ASN A 9 -6.32 2.30 5.80
CA ASN A 9 -7.66 2.53 5.26
C ASN A 9 -7.73 2.20 3.78
N ILE A 10 -6.77 2.64 2.96
CA ILE A 10 -6.71 2.29 1.54
C ILE A 10 -6.54 0.77 1.35
N ALA A 11 -5.66 0.14 2.11
CA ALA A 11 -5.38 -1.28 1.98
C ALA A 11 -6.61 -2.15 2.27
N SER A 12 -7.53 -1.70 3.13
CA SER A 12 -8.80 -2.40 3.39
C SER A 12 -9.71 -2.53 2.15
N TYR A 13 -9.51 -1.69 1.13
CA TYR A 13 -10.23 -1.77 -0.14
C TYR A 13 -9.56 -2.70 -1.15
N PHE A 14 -8.44 -3.32 -0.78
CA PHE A 14 -7.68 -4.18 -1.67
C PHE A 14 -8.09 -5.64 -1.52
N THR A 15 -8.02 -6.38 -2.62
CA THR A 15 -8.13 -7.84 -2.63
C THR A 15 -6.96 -8.39 -3.40
N ILE A 16 -6.22 -9.33 -2.81
CA ILE A 16 -5.05 -9.94 -3.45
C ILE A 16 -5.51 -10.69 -4.70
N ILE A 17 -4.95 -10.32 -5.85
CA ILE A 17 -5.11 -11.07 -7.11
C ILE A 17 -3.99 -12.08 -7.24
N HIS A 18 -2.76 -11.64 -6.96
CA HIS A 18 -1.56 -12.46 -7.12
C HIS A 18 -0.43 -11.88 -6.29
N HIS A 19 0.28 -12.75 -5.58
CA HIS A 19 1.39 -12.35 -4.75
C HIS A 19 2.58 -13.29 -4.98
N VAL A 20 3.71 -12.70 -5.33
CA VAL A 20 5.01 -13.38 -5.34
C VAL A 20 5.99 -12.53 -4.55
N ASN A 21 7.04 -13.16 -4.03
CA ASN A 21 8.01 -12.46 -3.20
C ASN A 21 8.59 -11.24 -3.94
N GLY A 22 8.37 -10.03 -3.40
CA GLY A 22 8.78 -8.75 -3.98
C GLY A 22 7.80 -8.11 -4.97
N ARG A 23 6.66 -8.74 -5.27
CA ARG A 23 5.62 -8.18 -6.16
C ARG A 23 4.21 -8.62 -5.76
N LEU A 24 3.39 -7.63 -5.44
CA LEU A 24 1.98 -7.80 -5.08
C LEU A 24 1.07 -7.16 -6.14
N ARG A 25 0.03 -7.87 -6.56
CA ARG A 25 -1.04 -7.34 -7.40
C ARG A 25 -2.36 -7.46 -6.67
N VAL A 26 -3.06 -6.33 -6.56
CA VAL A 26 -4.35 -6.23 -5.88
C VAL A 26 -5.42 -5.68 -6.82
N ARG A 27 -6.68 -6.08 -6.58
CA ARG A 27 -7.87 -5.43 -7.10
C ARG A 27 -8.29 -4.35 -6.11
N VAL A 28 -8.73 -3.21 -6.64
CA VAL A 28 -9.24 -2.10 -5.83
C VAL A 28 -10.76 -2.14 -5.86
N ASN A 29 -11.38 -2.12 -4.69
CA ASN A 29 -12.81 -1.94 -4.58
C ASN A 29 -13.19 -0.51 -4.99
N PRO A 30 -14.05 -0.29 -6.01
CA PRO A 30 -14.41 1.04 -6.50
C PRO A 30 -15.04 1.95 -5.43
N LYS A 31 -15.57 1.38 -4.34
CA LYS A 31 -16.10 2.14 -3.18
C LYS A 31 -15.09 3.12 -2.60
N ILE A 32 -13.79 2.84 -2.74
CA ILE A 32 -12.72 3.74 -2.29
C ILE A 32 -12.90 5.16 -2.83
N THR A 33 -13.40 5.33 -4.07
CA THR A 33 -13.56 6.65 -4.70
C THR A 33 -14.65 7.52 -4.07
N LYS A 34 -15.54 6.93 -3.25
CA LYS A 34 -16.60 7.65 -2.52
C LYS A 34 -16.22 7.94 -1.07
N GLU A 35 -15.27 7.19 -0.52
CA GLU A 35 -14.88 7.25 0.89
C GLU A 35 -13.50 7.89 1.10
N SER A 36 -12.62 7.87 0.10
CA SER A 36 -11.29 8.49 0.15
C SER A 36 -11.33 9.99 -0.19
N ASN A 37 -12.05 10.79 0.59
CA ASN A 37 -12.13 12.24 0.34
C ASN A 37 -10.79 12.99 0.57
N SER A 38 -9.76 12.33 1.09
CA SER A 38 -8.46 12.96 1.44
C SER A 38 -7.27 12.52 0.58
N ILE A 39 -7.36 11.45 -0.23
CA ILE A 39 -6.18 10.84 -0.87
C ILE A 39 -6.35 10.75 -2.38
N SER A 40 -5.46 11.40 -3.12
CA SER A 40 -5.47 11.32 -4.58
C SER A 40 -4.73 10.06 -5.07
N LEU A 41 -5.03 9.63 -6.29
CA LEU A 41 -4.27 8.56 -6.97
C LEU A 41 -2.77 8.90 -7.08
N LYS A 42 -2.46 10.20 -7.23
CA LYS A 42 -1.09 10.67 -7.29
C LYS A 42 -0.37 10.46 -5.96
N ASP A 43 -1.04 10.69 -4.83
CA ASP A 43 -0.44 10.45 -3.52
C ASP A 43 -0.06 8.98 -3.32
N ILE A 44 -0.87 8.06 -3.87
CA ILE A 44 -0.60 6.61 -3.88
C ILE A 44 0.59 6.30 -4.81
N GLU A 45 0.61 6.85 -6.03
CA GLU A 45 1.72 6.66 -6.97
C GLU A 45 3.06 7.23 -6.43
N ASP A 46 2.99 8.24 -5.57
CA ASP A 46 4.16 8.86 -4.92
C ASP A 46 4.66 8.09 -3.68
N LEU A 47 3.95 7.07 -3.17
CA LEU A 47 4.40 6.28 -2.01
C LEU A 47 5.83 5.70 -2.11
N PRO A 48 6.33 5.23 -3.28
CA PRO A 48 7.73 4.78 -3.42
C PRO A 48 8.76 5.87 -3.06
N SER A 49 8.43 7.14 -3.31
CA SER A 49 9.28 8.27 -2.94
C SER A 49 9.29 8.53 -1.44
N LYS A 50 8.26 8.08 -0.71
CA LYS A 50 8.02 8.36 0.71
C LYS A 50 8.33 7.18 1.63
N ILE A 51 8.28 5.94 1.15
CA ILE A 51 8.45 4.73 1.98
C ILE A 51 9.62 3.91 1.46
N ARG A 52 10.61 3.65 2.31
CA ARG A 52 11.70 2.72 2.01
C ARG A 52 11.16 1.31 1.83
N GLY A 53 11.64 0.61 0.81
CA GLY A 53 11.20 -0.76 0.52
C GLY A 53 10.04 -0.85 -0.47
N ILE A 54 9.32 0.24 -0.75
CA ILE A 54 8.41 0.29 -1.91
C ILE A 54 9.23 0.80 -3.11
N LYS A 55 9.34 -0.01 -4.16
CA LYS A 55 10.14 0.30 -5.36
C LYS A 55 9.32 1.00 -6.43
N SER A 56 8.10 0.53 -6.67
CA SER A 56 7.18 1.19 -7.61
C SER A 56 5.73 0.79 -7.35
N ILE A 57 4.82 1.68 -7.74
CA ILE A 57 3.38 1.43 -7.75
C ILE A 57 2.85 1.76 -9.14
N LYS A 58 2.04 0.86 -9.70
CA LYS A 58 1.39 1.05 -11.00
C LYS A 58 -0.10 0.80 -10.86
N ILE A 59 -0.90 1.82 -11.14
CA ILE A 59 -2.35 1.77 -11.11
C ILE A 59 -2.88 1.55 -12.54
N ASN A 60 -3.74 0.55 -12.71
CA ASN A 60 -4.51 0.35 -13.94
C ASN A 60 -5.99 0.61 -13.65
N LYS A 61 -6.50 1.75 -14.15
CA LYS A 61 -7.88 2.21 -13.92
C LYS A 61 -8.91 1.37 -14.67
N ILE A 62 -8.56 0.85 -15.86
CA ILE A 62 -9.50 0.10 -16.71
C ILE A 62 -9.94 -1.19 -16.02
N VAL A 63 -9.00 -1.89 -15.37
CA VAL A 63 -9.29 -3.16 -14.67
C VAL A 63 -9.26 -3.02 -13.15
N ALA A 64 -9.30 -1.78 -12.63
CA ALA A 64 -9.27 -1.45 -11.20
C ALA A 64 -8.21 -2.26 -10.41
N SER A 65 -6.97 -2.27 -10.88
CA SER A 65 -5.90 -3.04 -10.23
C SER A 65 -4.66 -2.20 -9.95
N VAL A 66 -3.98 -2.49 -8.85
CA VAL A 66 -2.69 -1.90 -8.50
C VAL A 66 -1.63 -3.00 -8.46
N THR A 67 -0.46 -2.71 -9.02
CA THR A 67 0.73 -3.54 -8.88
C THR A 67 1.75 -2.79 -8.03
N ILE A 68 2.23 -3.44 -6.98
CA ILE A 68 3.22 -2.91 -6.04
C ILE A 68 4.46 -3.79 -6.17
N VAL A 69 5.59 -3.18 -6.49
CA VAL A 69 6.91 -3.83 -6.45
C VAL A 69 7.60 -3.34 -5.19
N TYR A 70 8.09 -4.28 -4.37
CA TYR A 70 8.68 -3.99 -3.08
C TYR A 70 9.96 -4.79 -2.84
N ASP A 71 10.71 -4.41 -1.82
CA ASP A 71 11.88 -5.14 -1.36
C ASP A 71 11.48 -6.18 -0.31
N PRO A 72 11.61 -7.49 -0.60
CA PRO A 72 11.19 -8.54 0.31
C PRO A 72 12.08 -8.66 1.55
N LEU A 73 13.26 -8.05 1.56
CA LEU A 73 14.12 -7.98 2.75
C LEU A 73 13.67 -6.89 3.73
N ILE A 74 12.85 -5.94 3.26
CA ILE A 74 12.31 -4.83 4.08
C ILE A 74 10.86 -5.13 4.46
N PHE A 75 10.05 -5.53 3.49
CA PHE A 75 8.67 -5.95 3.69
C PHE A 75 8.55 -7.44 3.38
N ALA A 76 8.42 -8.27 4.41
CA ALA A 76 8.09 -9.68 4.21
C ALA A 76 6.72 -9.80 3.51
N SER A 77 6.52 -10.89 2.75
CA SER A 77 5.25 -11.09 2.04
C SER A 77 4.04 -11.13 3.00
N SER A 78 4.20 -11.74 4.18
CA SER A 78 3.15 -11.78 5.22
C SER A 78 2.68 -10.39 5.63
N VAL A 79 3.57 -9.40 5.74
CA VAL A 79 3.21 -8.02 6.13
C VAL A 79 2.17 -7.42 5.18
N TRP A 80 2.26 -7.71 3.89
CA TRP A 80 1.28 -7.23 2.91
C TRP A 80 -0.06 -7.95 3.03
N GLU A 81 -0.04 -9.25 3.34
CA GLU A 81 -1.27 -10.02 3.56
C GLU A 81 -1.99 -9.54 4.81
N ASP A 82 -1.26 -9.37 5.91
CA ASP A 82 -1.77 -8.88 7.18
C ASP A 82 -2.35 -7.47 7.03
N LEU A 83 -1.64 -6.57 6.32
CA LEU A 83 -2.11 -5.22 6.01
C LEU A 83 -3.46 -5.23 5.26
N ILE A 84 -3.62 -6.14 4.29
CA ILE A 84 -4.87 -6.23 3.51
C ILE A 84 -6.00 -6.87 4.32
N LYS A 85 -5.67 -7.82 5.21
CA LYS A 85 -6.65 -8.49 6.08
C LYS A 85 -7.05 -7.64 7.29
N GLY A 86 -6.28 -6.60 7.63
CA GLY A 86 -6.50 -5.83 8.84
C GLY A 86 -5.92 -6.50 10.10
N GLU A 87 -4.91 -7.36 9.93
CA GLU A 87 -4.24 -8.10 11.00
C GLU A 87 -2.92 -7.41 11.37
N ASN A 88 -2.46 -7.58 12.61
CA ASN A 88 -1.17 -7.05 13.10
C ASN A 88 -0.96 -5.53 12.83
N ILE A 89 -2.04 -4.75 12.82
CA ILE A 89 -2.02 -3.35 12.38
C ILE A 89 -1.07 -2.46 13.20
N GLU A 90 -0.93 -2.72 14.50
CA GLU A 90 0.02 -1.97 15.35
C GLU A 90 1.47 -2.17 14.87
N GLU A 91 1.90 -3.41 14.70
CA GLU A 91 3.26 -3.75 14.23
C GLU A 91 3.52 -3.20 12.82
N ILE A 92 2.52 -3.29 11.94
CA ILE A 92 2.60 -2.76 10.57
C ILE A 92 2.71 -1.24 10.59
N THR A 93 1.98 -0.58 11.50
CA THR A 93 2.03 0.88 11.66
C THR A 93 3.42 1.33 12.10
N GLU A 94 4.00 0.66 13.09
CA GLU A 94 5.37 0.92 13.55
C GLU A 94 6.39 0.70 12.44
N LEU A 95 6.26 -0.38 11.67
CA LEU A 95 7.12 -0.69 10.54
C LEU A 95 7.06 0.41 9.46
N ILE A 96 5.85 0.82 9.07
CA ILE A 96 5.67 1.88 8.07
C ILE A 96 6.26 3.21 8.57
N ASN A 97 6.01 3.57 9.84
CA ASN A 97 6.57 4.79 10.43
C ASN A 97 8.10 4.77 10.45
N LYS A 98 8.72 3.63 10.75
CA LYS A 98 10.18 3.46 10.71
C LYS A 98 10.76 3.54 9.29
N LEU A 99 9.97 3.13 8.29
CA LEU A 99 10.37 3.11 6.88
C LEU A 99 9.98 4.39 6.13
N ALA A 100 9.17 5.25 6.73
CA ALA A 100 8.89 6.58 6.22
C ALA A 100 10.22 7.31 6.06
N LYS A 101 10.51 7.75 4.84
CA LYS A 101 11.65 8.60 4.53
C LYS A 101 11.31 9.94 5.15
N GLU A 102 12.12 10.42 6.08
CA GLU A 102 12.04 11.80 6.53
C GLU A 102 12.01 12.70 5.30
N VAL A 103 10.94 13.48 5.16
CA VAL A 103 10.86 14.54 4.15
C VAL A 103 11.74 15.65 4.69
N ALA A 104 13.02 15.64 4.30
CA ALA A 104 13.92 16.77 4.48
C ALA A 104 13.47 17.96 3.60
#